data_AF-A0A9E7IMQ2-F1
#
_entry.id   AF-A0A9E7IMQ2-F1
#
_cell.length_a   1.000
_cell.length_b   1.000
_cell.length_c   1.000
_cell.angle_alpha   90.00
_cell.angle_beta   90.00
_cell.angle_gamma   90.00
#
_symmetry.space_group_name_H-M   'P 1'
#
loop_
_entity.id
_entity.type
_entity.pdbx_description
1 polymer ?
#
loop_
_entity_poly.entity_id
_entity_poly.type
_entity_poly.pdbx_seq_one_letter_code
_entity_poly.pdbx_strand_id
1 'polypeptide(L)'
;MKVAVIPDAAMIVVPLIEKNGHEYISPTNFSKYNNMDVSSGKCDDTQAPYTLNRDNILLGSSYFSNELPSGVKGRLTLFSRVLELADAFIVLGKRPEHYKRMYDVLNELILFGGSGCSNERNMVMALIKDKGVPILELAYPTTRNDLIDVINRTNDFLKNLTSINGIVNEDNLDIDLKKPKKSLNYKEFKKILDDLIYY
;
A
#
# COMPACT_ATOMS: atom_id res chain seq x y z
N MET A 1 -3.42 -12.30 13.82
CA MET A 1 -2.48 -12.40 12.67
C MET A 1 -1.87 -11.03 12.44
N LYS A 2 -0.74 -10.95 11.73
CA LYS A 2 -0.08 -9.69 11.39
C LYS A 2 -0.64 -9.17 10.08
N VAL A 3 -1.27 -8.00 10.09
CA VAL A 3 -1.96 -7.44 8.92
C VAL A 3 -1.33 -6.11 8.56
N ALA A 4 -0.99 -5.95 7.29
CA ALA A 4 -0.47 -4.70 6.74
C ALA A 4 -1.51 -4.03 5.84
N VAL A 5 -1.44 -2.71 5.73
CA VAL A 5 -2.35 -1.91 4.89
C VAL A 5 -1.57 -1.10 3.87
N ILE A 6 -2.06 -1.05 2.64
CA ILE A 6 -1.49 -0.25 1.54
C ILE A 6 -2.57 0.69 0.97
N PRO A 7 -2.37 2.02 0.95
CA PRO A 7 -1.22 2.74 1.48
C PRO A 7 -1.10 2.59 2.99
N ASP A 8 0.14 2.65 3.47
CA ASP A 8 0.45 2.54 4.90
C ASP A 8 -0.26 3.63 5.71
N ALA A 9 -0.59 3.32 6.95
CA ALA A 9 -1.26 4.20 7.91
C ALA A 9 -2.67 4.68 7.52
N ALA A 10 -3.37 3.98 6.62
CA ALA A 10 -4.76 4.29 6.28
C ALA A 10 -5.67 4.28 7.52
N MET A 11 -5.99 5.48 8.03
CA MET A 11 -6.58 5.70 9.36
C MET A 11 -7.94 5.03 9.57
N ILE A 12 -8.70 4.77 8.51
CA ILE A 12 -9.97 4.05 8.61
C ILE A 12 -9.79 2.54 8.83
N VAL A 13 -8.72 1.95 8.31
CA VAL A 13 -8.51 0.49 8.32
C VAL A 13 -7.74 0.06 9.56
N VAL A 14 -6.72 0.82 9.98
CA VAL A 14 -5.86 0.47 11.12
C VAL A 14 -6.66 0.15 12.40
N PRO A 15 -7.61 0.99 12.84
CA PRO A 15 -8.40 0.68 14.03
C PRO A 15 -9.29 -0.56 13.88
N LEU A 16 -9.68 -0.91 12.65
CA LEU A 16 -10.47 -2.11 12.39
C LEU A 16 -9.62 -3.37 12.55
N ILE A 17 -8.35 -3.34 12.16
CA ILE A 17 -7.40 -4.44 12.37
C ILE A 17 -7.27 -4.74 13.86
N GLU A 18 -6.96 -3.71 14.65
CA GLU A 18 -6.78 -3.83 16.11
C GLU A 18 -8.08 -4.27 16.80
N LYS A 19 -9.22 -3.68 16.42
CA LYS A 19 -10.53 -4.05 16.96
C LYS A 19 -10.92 -5.52 16.72
N ASN A 20 -10.48 -6.11 15.60
CA ASN A 20 -10.70 -7.53 15.30
C ASN A 20 -9.63 -8.44 15.92
N GLY A 21 -8.76 -7.93 16.80
CA GLY A 21 -7.76 -8.72 17.53
C GLY A 21 -6.52 -9.09 16.70
N HIS A 22 -6.27 -8.38 15.60
CA HIS A 22 -5.09 -8.57 14.76
C HIS A 22 -4.03 -7.50 15.05
N GLU A 23 -2.78 -7.81 14.73
CA GLU A 23 -1.65 -6.91 14.91
C GLU A 23 -1.44 -6.10 13.63
N TYR A 24 -1.55 -4.78 13.72
CA TYR A 24 -1.22 -3.90 12.60
C TYR A 24 0.30 -3.75 12.45
N ILE A 25 0.81 -4.07 11.25
CA ILE A 25 2.22 -3.91 10.91
C ILE A 25 2.40 -2.75 9.92
N SER A 26 3.34 -1.86 10.27
CA SER A 26 3.71 -0.70 9.48
C SER A 26 5.22 -0.51 9.43
N PRO A 27 5.78 0.02 8.33
CA PRO A 27 7.13 0.55 8.29
C PRO A 27 7.44 1.53 9.44
N THR A 28 6.45 2.32 9.89
CA THR A 28 6.65 3.27 11.00
C THR A 28 6.76 2.59 12.35
N ASN A 29 6.08 1.45 12.54
CA ASN A 29 6.12 0.65 13.77
C ASN A 29 7.50 0.01 13.99
N PHE A 30 8.30 -0.13 12.93
CA PHE A 30 9.67 -0.64 13.00
C PHE A 30 10.72 0.43 13.29
N SER A 31 10.31 1.70 13.40
CA SER A 31 11.21 2.72 13.88
C SER A 31 11.49 2.50 15.37
N LYS A 32 12.77 2.53 15.76
CA LYS A 32 13.22 2.39 17.16
C LYS A 32 12.63 3.44 18.11
N TYR A 33 11.89 4.43 17.58
CA TYR A 33 11.22 5.50 18.31
C TYR A 33 9.92 5.08 19.00
N ASN A 34 9.51 3.80 18.92
CA ASN A 34 8.43 3.26 19.75
C ASN A 34 8.63 3.44 21.28
N ASN A 35 9.77 3.99 21.73
CA ASN A 35 10.00 4.48 23.09
C ASN A 35 11.06 5.61 23.18
N MET A 36 11.35 6.33 22.09
CA MET A 36 12.20 7.51 22.19
C MET A 36 11.49 8.69 21.55
N ASP A 37 11.10 9.62 22.40
CA ASP A 37 10.89 11.01 22.02
C ASP A 37 12.02 11.41 21.07
N VAL A 38 11.69 11.65 19.79
CA VAL A 38 12.62 12.18 18.78
C VAL A 38 13.24 13.52 19.26
N SER A 39 12.66 14.10 20.31
CA SER A 39 13.07 15.30 21.03
C SER A 39 14.12 15.09 22.14
N SER A 40 14.40 13.86 22.59
CA SER A 40 15.20 13.59 23.80
C SER A 40 16.58 12.99 23.59
N GLY A 41 16.86 12.43 22.41
CA GLY A 41 18.18 11.91 22.05
C GLY A 41 18.93 12.89 21.15
N LYS A 42 20.09 13.40 21.58
CA LYS A 42 21.01 14.14 20.70
C LYS A 42 21.24 13.30 19.44
N CYS A 43 21.00 13.89 18.27
CA CYS A 43 21.33 13.29 16.98
C CYS A 43 22.85 13.08 16.96
N ASP A 44 23.30 11.84 17.15
CA ASP A 44 24.71 11.47 16.96
C ASP A 44 24.94 11.40 15.46
N ASP A 45 25.58 12.42 14.92
CA ASP A 45 25.94 12.57 13.50
C ASP A 45 26.97 11.54 13.03
N THR A 46 27.55 10.77 13.96
CA THR A 46 28.43 9.63 13.65
C THR A 46 27.68 8.32 13.41
N GLN A 47 26.36 8.27 13.67
CA GLN A 47 25.52 7.09 13.47
C GLN A 47 24.61 7.25 12.24
N ALA A 48 24.48 6.17 11.45
CA ALA A 48 23.52 6.13 10.36
C ALA A 48 22.10 6.40 10.90
N PRO A 49 21.20 7.03 10.11
CA PRO A 49 19.83 7.30 10.53
C PRO A 49 19.21 6.06 11.20
N TYR A 50 18.78 6.22 12.45
CA TYR A 50 18.46 5.13 13.40
C TYR A 50 17.36 4.16 12.96
N THR A 51 16.74 4.38 11.81
CA THR A 51 15.68 3.57 11.19
C THR A 51 16.21 2.45 10.29
N LEU A 52 17.50 2.43 9.93
CA LEU A 52 18.06 1.45 8.98
C LEU A 52 19.29 0.74 9.58
N ASN A 53 19.11 -0.53 9.98
CA ASN A 53 20.22 -1.41 10.34
C ASN A 53 20.78 -2.12 9.09
N ARG A 54 22.03 -2.61 9.17
CA ARG A 54 22.67 -3.41 8.10
C ARG A 54 21.79 -4.57 7.63
N ASP A 55 21.16 -5.25 8.57
CA ASP A 55 20.27 -6.39 8.26
C ASP A 55 19.04 -5.95 7.45
N ASN A 56 18.45 -4.79 7.79
CA ASN A 56 17.33 -4.22 7.04
C ASN A 56 17.76 -3.88 5.62
N ILE A 57 18.96 -3.31 5.44
CA ILE A 57 19.50 -2.96 4.11
C ILE A 57 19.77 -4.21 3.28
N LEU A 58 20.36 -5.25 3.87
CA LEU A 58 20.61 -6.52 3.19
C LEU A 58 19.30 -7.19 2.76
N LEU A 59 18.31 -7.21 3.65
CA LEU A 59 16.99 -7.73 3.35
C LEU A 59 16.31 -6.94 2.23
N GLY A 60 16.29 -5.60 2.33
CA GLY A 60 15.76 -4.74 1.28
C GLY A 60 16.41 -5.00 -0.08
N SER A 61 17.74 -5.13 -0.10
CA SER A 61 18.53 -5.38 -1.31
C SER A 61 18.19 -6.72 -2.00
N SER A 62 17.56 -7.66 -1.31
CA SER A 62 17.08 -8.91 -1.93
C SER A 62 15.87 -8.69 -2.86
N TYR A 63 15.12 -7.60 -2.65
CA TYR A 63 13.91 -7.29 -3.41
C TYR A 63 14.17 -6.38 -4.62
N PHE A 64 15.37 -5.80 -4.78
CA PHE A 64 15.61 -4.80 -5.80
C PHE A 64 17.02 -4.82 -6.42
N SER A 65 17.11 -4.39 -7.68
CA SER A 65 18.39 -4.20 -8.38
C SER A 65 19.16 -2.97 -7.87
N ASN A 66 20.49 -3.01 -7.99
CA ASN A 66 21.39 -1.90 -7.70
C ASN A 66 21.19 -0.69 -8.62
N GLU A 67 20.49 -0.82 -9.74
CA GLU A 67 20.20 0.31 -10.65
C GLU A 67 18.98 1.14 -10.24
N LEU A 68 18.21 0.70 -9.22
CA LEU A 68 17.03 1.44 -8.80
C LEU A 68 17.40 2.78 -8.15
N PRO A 69 16.59 3.84 -8.40
CA PRO A 69 16.79 5.13 -7.74
C PRO A 69 16.81 5.00 -6.22
N SER A 70 17.68 5.74 -5.55
CA SER A 70 17.88 5.68 -4.10
C SER A 70 16.58 5.88 -3.30
N GLY A 71 15.69 6.75 -3.76
CA GLY A 71 14.38 6.98 -3.14
C GLY A 71 13.42 5.77 -3.21
N VAL A 72 13.51 4.96 -4.25
CA VAL A 72 12.73 3.70 -4.38
C VAL A 72 13.34 2.63 -3.47
N LYS A 73 14.67 2.48 -3.50
CA LYS A 73 15.39 1.55 -2.63
C LYS A 73 15.12 1.79 -1.16
N GLY A 74 15.24 3.04 -0.71
CA GLY A 74 15.02 3.39 0.71
C GLY A 74 13.63 2.97 1.19
N ARG A 75 12.59 3.21 0.39
CA ARG A 75 11.21 2.83 0.72
C ARG A 75 10.99 1.32 0.67
N LEU A 76 11.50 0.63 -0.35
CA LEU A 76 11.43 -0.84 -0.42
C LEU A 76 12.14 -1.49 0.77
N THR A 77 13.28 -0.95 1.19
CA THR A 77 13.98 -1.40 2.40
C THR A 77 13.09 -1.25 3.64
N LEU A 78 12.34 -0.15 3.77
CA LEU A 78 11.39 0.02 4.88
C LEU A 78 10.21 -0.96 4.81
N PHE A 79 9.68 -1.23 3.62
CA PHE A 79 8.61 -2.20 3.42
C PHE A 79 9.07 -3.66 3.48
N SER A 80 10.36 -3.95 3.31
CA SER A 80 10.90 -5.32 3.29
C SER A 80 10.50 -6.14 4.53
N ARG A 81 10.50 -5.50 5.70
CA ARG A 81 10.10 -6.16 6.95
C ARG A 81 8.59 -6.39 7.05
N VAL A 82 7.78 -5.48 6.52
CA VAL A 82 6.34 -5.66 6.37
C VAL A 82 6.07 -6.85 5.44
N LEU A 83 6.77 -6.89 4.30
CA LEU A 83 6.66 -7.96 3.32
C LEU A 83 7.06 -9.31 3.87
N GLU A 84 8.01 -9.41 4.80
CA GLU A 84 8.31 -10.67 5.49
C GLU A 84 7.25 -11.05 6.53
N LEU A 85 6.90 -10.12 7.43
CA LEU A 85 6.14 -10.42 8.64
C LEU A 85 4.62 -10.45 8.47
N ALA A 86 4.07 -9.80 7.45
CA ALA A 86 2.63 -9.70 7.27
C ALA A 86 2.03 -11.06 6.83
N ASP A 87 1.05 -11.54 7.59
CA ASP A 87 0.28 -12.74 7.27
C ASP A 87 -0.88 -12.44 6.31
N ALA A 88 -1.28 -11.17 6.16
CA ALA A 88 -2.30 -10.72 5.23
C ALA A 88 -2.16 -9.22 4.88
N PHE A 89 -2.77 -8.82 3.77
CA PHE A 89 -2.76 -7.42 3.30
C PHE A 89 -4.16 -6.89 3.03
N ILE A 90 -4.40 -5.64 3.39
CA ILE A 90 -5.56 -4.86 2.94
C ILE A 90 -5.05 -3.74 2.05
N VAL A 91 -5.62 -3.60 0.87
CA VAL A 91 -5.10 -2.74 -0.17
C VAL A 91 -6.20 -1.84 -0.70
N LEU A 92 -6.05 -0.54 -0.49
CA LEU A 92 -6.96 0.50 -0.95
C LEU A 92 -6.52 1.04 -2.30
N GLY A 93 -7.49 1.25 -3.18
CA GLY A 93 -7.33 1.79 -4.52
C GLY A 93 -6.77 3.21 -4.55
N LYS A 94 -6.23 3.59 -5.71
CA LYS A 94 -5.73 4.94 -5.90
C LYS A 94 -6.89 5.95 -5.88
N ARG A 95 -6.66 7.11 -5.25
CA ARG A 95 -7.57 8.25 -5.32
C ARG A 95 -7.89 8.62 -6.79
N PRO A 96 -9.17 8.69 -7.19
CA PRO A 96 -9.57 9.19 -8.50
C PRO A 96 -9.14 10.64 -8.72
N GLU A 97 -8.85 11.01 -9.97
CA GLU A 97 -8.45 12.38 -10.33
C GLU A 97 -9.60 13.39 -10.16
N HIS A 98 -10.80 12.97 -10.54
CA HIS A 98 -12.02 13.78 -10.44
C HIS A 98 -13.08 13.00 -9.66
N TYR A 99 -13.45 13.51 -8.50
CA TYR A 99 -14.58 13.02 -7.73
C TYR A 99 -15.10 14.15 -6.83
N LYS A 100 -16.35 14.07 -6.38
CA LYS A 100 -16.92 15.05 -5.45
C LYS A 100 -16.37 14.79 -4.05
N ARG A 101 -15.64 15.76 -3.48
CA ARG A 101 -15.13 15.65 -2.10
C ARG A 101 -16.27 15.51 -1.11
N MET A 102 -16.11 14.57 -0.19
CA MET A 102 -17.07 14.35 0.88
C MET A 102 -16.66 15.19 2.09
N TYR A 103 -17.57 16.02 2.60
CA TYR A 103 -17.31 16.92 3.73
C TYR A 103 -15.98 17.70 3.56
N ASP A 104 -15.86 18.37 2.41
CA ASP A 104 -14.73 19.21 1.95
C ASP A 104 -13.37 18.52 1.78
N VAL A 105 -12.98 17.57 2.65
CA VAL A 105 -11.72 16.80 2.61
C VAL A 105 -11.76 15.44 3.35
N LEU A 106 -12.91 15.01 3.89
CA LEU A 106 -12.95 13.86 4.82
C LEU A 106 -12.37 12.58 4.22
N ASN A 107 -12.71 12.26 2.97
CA ASN A 107 -12.19 11.07 2.33
C ASN A 107 -10.70 11.16 1.97
N GLU A 108 -10.11 12.36 1.95
CA GLU A 108 -8.67 12.57 1.84
C GLU A 108 -7.96 12.38 3.20
N LEU A 109 -8.60 12.81 4.29
CA LEU A 109 -8.05 12.73 5.65
C LEU A 109 -8.10 11.32 6.26
N ILE A 110 -9.19 10.58 6.05
CA ILE A 110 -9.36 9.24 6.65
C ILE A 110 -8.61 8.14 5.90
N LEU A 111 -8.17 8.43 4.67
CA LEU A 111 -7.34 7.57 3.83
C LEU A 111 -5.90 8.10 3.74
N PHE A 112 -5.52 8.97 4.69
CA PHE A 112 -4.17 9.48 4.77
C PHE A 112 -3.19 8.32 4.88
N GLY A 113 -2.20 8.35 4.01
CA GLY A 113 -1.21 7.32 3.82
C GLY A 113 -0.43 7.71 2.59
N GLY A 114 0.82 8.13 2.78
CA GLY A 114 1.64 8.63 1.68
C GLY A 114 1.77 7.53 0.64
N SER A 115 1.09 7.66 -0.50
CA SER A 115 1.49 6.94 -1.69
C SER A 115 2.89 7.43 -2.00
N GLY A 116 3.89 6.58 -1.81
CA GLY A 116 5.24 6.86 -2.26
C GLY A 116 5.27 7.11 -3.77
N CYS A 117 6.48 7.17 -4.33
CA CYS A 117 6.65 7.16 -5.78
C CYS A 117 5.81 6.03 -6.40
N SER A 118 5.05 6.30 -7.47
CA SER A 118 4.21 5.30 -8.14
C SER A 118 4.96 4.01 -8.47
N ASN A 119 6.25 4.13 -8.80
CA ASN A 119 7.10 2.99 -9.13
C ASN A 119 7.35 2.08 -7.93
N GLU A 120 7.51 2.66 -6.73
CA GLU A 120 7.70 1.88 -5.50
C GLU A 120 6.42 1.13 -5.13
N ARG A 121 5.27 1.81 -5.18
CA ARG A 121 3.97 1.17 -4.94
C ARG A 121 3.76 -0.03 -5.86
N ASN A 122 4.04 0.11 -7.15
CA ASN A 122 3.84 -0.95 -8.14
C ASN A 122 4.73 -2.16 -7.84
N MET A 123 5.96 -1.91 -7.41
CA MET A 123 6.90 -2.96 -7.02
C MET A 123 6.48 -3.67 -5.73
N VAL A 124 6.05 -2.92 -4.70
CA VAL A 124 5.50 -3.48 -3.46
C VAL A 124 4.26 -4.33 -3.76
N MET A 125 3.36 -3.85 -4.63
CA MET A 125 2.16 -4.59 -5.01
C MET A 125 2.46 -5.90 -5.72
N ALA A 126 3.46 -5.93 -6.61
CA ALA A 126 3.90 -7.17 -7.24
C ALA A 126 4.41 -8.17 -6.20
N LEU A 127 5.27 -7.72 -5.28
CA LEU A 127 5.80 -8.55 -4.20
C LEU A 127 4.72 -9.09 -3.26
N ILE A 128 3.69 -8.28 -2.95
CA ILE A 128 2.54 -8.72 -2.14
C ILE A 128 1.77 -9.83 -2.86
N LYS A 129 1.48 -9.67 -4.16
CA LYS A 129 0.73 -10.65 -4.95
C LYS A 129 1.47 -11.97 -5.08
N ASP A 130 2.80 -11.93 -5.20
CA ASP A 130 3.64 -13.14 -5.29
C ASP A 130 3.75 -13.88 -3.95
N LYS A 131 3.49 -13.22 -2.81
CA LYS A 131 3.64 -13.81 -1.47
C LYS A 131 2.64 -14.95 -1.19
N GLY A 132 1.50 -14.99 -1.86
CA GLY A 132 0.48 -16.03 -1.68
C GLY A 132 -0.28 -15.97 -0.34
N VAL A 133 -0.27 -14.82 0.33
CA VAL A 133 -1.06 -14.57 1.55
C VAL A 133 -2.45 -14.00 1.20
N PRO A 134 -3.41 -14.01 2.13
CA PRO A 134 -4.72 -13.38 1.93
C PRO A 134 -4.59 -11.88 1.66
N ILE A 135 -5.24 -11.41 0.59
CA ILE A 135 -5.23 -9.99 0.20
C ILE A 135 -6.66 -9.52 -0.01
N LEU A 136 -7.07 -8.46 0.67
CA LEU A 136 -8.32 -7.74 0.39
C LEU A 136 -8.01 -6.52 -0.47
N GLU A 137 -8.52 -6.46 -1.70
CA GLU A 137 -8.44 -5.28 -2.56
C GLU A 137 -9.76 -4.50 -2.50
N LEU A 138 -9.66 -3.20 -2.18
CA LEU A 138 -10.75 -2.28 -1.93
C LEU A 138 -10.67 -1.06 -2.85
N ALA A 139 -11.78 -0.62 -3.45
CA ALA A 139 -11.85 0.63 -4.19
C ALA A 139 -11.70 1.85 -3.26
N TYR A 140 -11.16 2.95 -3.81
CA TYR A 140 -11.12 4.21 -3.09
C TYR A 140 -12.55 4.75 -2.89
N PRO A 141 -13.02 4.96 -1.65
CA PRO A 141 -14.39 5.39 -1.40
C PRO A 141 -14.58 6.86 -1.78
N THR A 142 -15.61 7.13 -2.59
CA THR A 142 -15.97 8.48 -3.05
C THR A 142 -17.31 8.96 -2.48
N THR A 143 -18.16 8.02 -2.05
CA THR A 143 -19.45 8.29 -1.42
C THR A 143 -19.51 7.76 0.01
N ARG A 144 -20.46 8.26 0.80
CA ARG A 144 -20.67 7.79 2.18
C ARG A 144 -20.98 6.28 2.21
N ASN A 145 -21.70 5.79 1.22
CA ASN A 145 -22.04 4.37 1.13
C ASN A 145 -20.79 3.54 0.82
N ASP A 146 -19.91 4.00 -0.08
CA ASP A 146 -18.63 3.34 -0.35
C ASP A 146 -17.78 3.23 0.93
N LEU A 147 -17.83 4.26 1.78
CA LEU A 147 -17.07 4.26 3.03
C LEU A 147 -17.59 3.21 4.02
N ILE A 148 -18.92 3.10 4.13
CA ILE A 148 -19.57 2.08 4.95
C ILE A 148 -19.23 0.68 4.40
N ASP A 149 -19.22 0.52 3.08
CA ASP A 149 -18.85 -0.73 2.41
C ASP A 149 -17.41 -1.13 2.70
N VAL A 150 -16.46 -0.20 2.58
CA VAL A 150 -15.05 -0.40 2.97
C VAL A 150 -14.92 -0.91 4.41
N ILE A 151 -15.66 -0.32 5.36
CA ILE A 151 -15.65 -0.75 6.76
C ILE A 151 -16.22 -2.18 6.91
N ASN A 152 -17.36 -2.46 6.29
CA ASN A 152 -18.01 -3.77 6.39
C ASN A 152 -17.15 -4.88 5.80
N ARG A 153 -16.68 -4.70 4.56
CA ARG A 153 -15.83 -5.67 3.85
C ARG A 153 -14.50 -5.90 4.57
N THR A 154 -13.90 -4.84 5.12
CA THR A 154 -12.71 -4.96 5.97
C THR A 154 -12.99 -5.82 7.21
N ASN A 155 -14.09 -5.57 7.92
CA ASN A 155 -14.44 -6.37 9.10
C ASN A 155 -14.71 -7.83 8.74
N ASP A 156 -15.43 -8.08 7.65
CA ASP A 156 -15.76 -9.43 7.22
C ASP A 156 -14.51 -10.20 6.77
N PHE A 157 -13.60 -9.55 6.07
CA PHE A 157 -12.28 -10.10 5.74
C PHE A 157 -11.48 -10.45 7.01
N LEU A 158 -11.38 -9.52 7.96
CA LEU A 158 -10.61 -9.72 9.19
C LEU A 158 -11.18 -10.82 10.09
N LYS A 159 -12.51 -10.98 10.14
CA LYS A 159 -13.15 -12.07 10.91
C LYS A 159 -12.91 -13.44 10.31
N ASN A 160 -12.83 -13.53 8.98
CA ASN A 160 -12.71 -14.79 8.25
C ASN A 160 -11.28 -15.08 7.76
N LEU A 161 -10.28 -14.32 8.26
CA LEU A 161 -8.92 -14.31 7.73
C LEU A 161 -8.24 -15.70 7.69
N THR A 162 -8.56 -16.58 8.63
CA THR A 162 -8.02 -17.94 8.70
C THR A 162 -8.58 -18.91 7.66
N SER A 163 -9.71 -18.56 7.03
CA SER A 163 -10.42 -19.40 6.06
C SER A 163 -10.22 -18.92 4.61
N ILE A 164 -9.58 -17.77 4.43
CA ILE A 164 -9.36 -17.15 3.12
C ILE A 164 -7.97 -17.54 2.63
N ASN A 165 -7.88 -17.97 1.38
CA ASN A 165 -6.62 -18.11 0.65
C ASN A 165 -6.69 -17.30 -0.65
N GLY A 166 -5.67 -16.49 -0.91
CA GLY A 166 -5.55 -15.69 -2.14
C GLY A 166 -6.20 -14.30 -2.09
N ILE A 167 -6.51 -13.77 -3.27
CA ILE A 167 -7.00 -12.40 -3.45
C ILE A 167 -8.54 -12.36 -3.37
N VAL A 168 -9.07 -11.55 -2.47
CA VAL A 168 -10.47 -11.15 -2.39
C VAL A 168 -10.61 -9.77 -3.04
N ASN A 169 -11.15 -9.74 -4.25
CA ASN A 169 -11.29 -8.51 -5.04
C ASN A 169 -12.69 -8.46 -5.69
N GLU A 170 -13.63 -7.84 -4.99
CA GLU A 170 -14.98 -7.56 -5.53
C GLU A 170 -15.03 -6.27 -6.35
N ASP A 171 -13.98 -5.44 -6.26
CA ASP A 171 -13.92 -4.12 -6.91
C ASP A 171 -13.31 -4.16 -8.32
N ASN A 172 -12.83 -5.32 -8.76
CA ASN A 172 -12.10 -5.55 -10.00
C ASN A 172 -11.01 -4.51 -10.22
N LEU A 173 -10.05 -4.38 -9.30
CA LEU A 173 -8.90 -3.49 -9.46
C LEU A 173 -7.67 -4.20 -10.07
N ASP A 174 -6.84 -3.48 -10.82
CA ASP A 174 -5.62 -3.92 -11.51
C ASP A 174 -4.37 -3.82 -10.61
N ILE A 175 -3.17 -4.03 -11.16
CA ILE A 175 -1.91 -3.99 -10.39
C ILE A 175 -1.61 -2.61 -9.77
N ASP A 176 -2.19 -1.55 -10.33
CA ASP A 176 -2.14 -0.17 -9.84
C ASP A 176 -3.36 0.17 -8.95
N LEU A 177 -4.22 -0.81 -8.74
CA LEU A 177 -5.47 -0.72 -8.01
C LEU A 177 -6.44 0.29 -8.64
N LYS A 178 -6.47 0.31 -9.97
CA LYS A 178 -7.44 1.01 -10.80
C LYS A 178 -8.35 -0.02 -11.44
N LYS A 179 -9.56 0.36 -11.85
CA LYS A 179 -10.36 -0.54 -12.70
C LYS A 179 -9.55 -0.86 -13.96
N PRO A 180 -9.47 -2.13 -14.40
CA PRO A 180 -8.73 -2.51 -15.59
C PRO A 180 -9.27 -1.68 -16.75
N LYS A 181 -8.41 -0.84 -17.31
CA LYS A 181 -8.72 -0.22 -18.60
C LYS A 181 -8.78 -1.35 -19.62
N LYS A 182 -9.85 -1.40 -20.43
CA LYS A 182 -9.88 -2.29 -21.60
C LYS A 182 -8.57 -2.09 -22.35
N SER A 183 -7.79 -3.16 -22.56
CA SER A 183 -6.61 -3.07 -23.40
C SER A 183 -7.05 -2.54 -24.75
N LEU A 184 -6.40 -1.48 -25.26
CA LEU A 184 -6.67 -1.04 -26.63
C LEU A 184 -6.47 -2.24 -27.55
N ASN A 185 -7.47 -2.51 -28.39
CA ASN A 185 -7.29 -3.47 -29.46
C ASN A 185 -6.19 -2.95 -30.39
N TYR A 186 -5.40 -3.84 -31.00
CA TYR A 186 -4.42 -3.50 -32.04
C TYR A 186 -4.95 -2.48 -33.06
N LYS A 187 -6.23 -2.57 -33.46
CA LYS A 187 -6.86 -1.60 -34.36
C LYS A 187 -6.92 -0.18 -33.80
N GLU A 188 -7.26 -0.03 -32.52
CA GLU A 188 -7.34 1.28 -31.86
C GLU A 188 -5.94 1.84 -31.61
N PHE A 189 -4.99 0.98 -31.21
CA PHE A 189 -3.60 1.38 -31.03
C PHE A 189 -2.96 1.83 -32.35
N LYS A 190 -3.18 1.07 -33.44
CA LYS A 190 -2.69 1.41 -34.78
C LYS A 190 -3.24 2.75 -35.26
N LYS A 191 -4.52 3.01 -35.04
CA LYS A 191 -5.15 4.29 -35.41
C LYS A 191 -4.49 5.48 -34.71
N ILE A 192 -4.22 5.38 -33.42
CA ILE A 192 -3.51 6.43 -32.66
C ILE A 192 -2.10 6.66 -33.22
N LEU A 193 -1.42 5.57 -33.59
CA LEU A 193 -0.07 5.61 -34.17
C LEU A 193 -0.08 6.29 -35.54
N ASP A 194 -1.05 5.95 -36.38
CA ASP A 194 -1.22 6.56 -37.70
C ASP A 194 -1.56 8.06 -37.56
N ASP A 195 -2.47 8.43 -36.65
CA ASP A 195 -2.85 9.83 -36.40
C ASP A 195 -1.68 10.70 -35.88
N LEU A 196 -0.70 10.11 -35.20
CA LEU A 196 0.52 10.79 -34.73
C LEU A 196 1.59 10.97 -35.81
N ILE A 197 1.57 10.16 -36.87
CA ILE A 197 2.56 10.21 -37.97
C ILE A 197 2.17 11.28 -39.02
N TYR A 198 0.90 11.68 -39.06
CA TYR A 198 0.39 12.69 -40.00
C TYR A 198 0.26 14.11 -39.40
N TYR A 199 0.89 14.35 -38.24
CA TYR A 199 1.20 15.68 -37.69
C TYR A 199 2.71 15.93 -37.75
#